data_AF-A0A7C0YX85-F1
#
_entry.id   AF-A0A7C0YX85-F1
#
_cell.length_a   1.000
_cell.length_b   1.000
_cell.length_c   1.000
_cell.angle_alpha   90.00
_cell.angle_beta   90.00
_cell.angle_gamma   90.00
#
_symmetry.space_group_name_H-M   'P 1'
#
loop_
_entity.id
_entity.type
_entity.pdbx_description
1 polymer ?
#
loop_
_entity_poly.entity_id
_entity_poly.type
_entity_poly.pdbx_seq_one_letter_code
_entity_poly.pdbx_strand_id
1 'polypeptide(L)'
;VLLFQSPASFKPTKKNIERVKSFFGKIERENFILVWEVRWEKNWTKEVVRSLFEEIGVNQCVDPFKQECFYCRDIVYYRLHGLGRPMYRYDFSRSELKGLGEKVKSLKKDVYVLFNNFKCYENGIEFKNLLSSSA
;
A
#
# COMPACT_ATOMS: atom_id res chain seq x y z
N VAL A 1 -0.43 -10.81 -7.71
CA VAL A 1 -1.09 -9.84 -6.82
C VAL A 1 -2.15 -9.10 -7.62
N LEU A 2 -3.39 -8.98 -7.12
CA LEU A 2 -4.46 -8.18 -7.72
C LEU A 2 -4.71 -6.94 -6.86
N LEU A 3 -4.53 -5.76 -7.44
CA LEU A 3 -4.74 -4.48 -6.78
C LEU A 3 -6.13 -3.94 -7.06
N PHE A 4 -6.86 -3.67 -5.98
CA PHE A 4 -8.07 -2.86 -6.01
C PHE A 4 -7.71 -1.47 -5.51
N GLN A 5 -8.23 -0.42 -6.13
CA GLN A 5 -8.02 0.95 -5.66
C GLN A 5 -9.34 1.69 -5.67
N SER A 6 -9.75 2.22 -4.52
CA SER A 6 -10.97 3.01 -4.40
C SER A 6 -10.66 4.50 -4.48
N PRO A 7 -11.59 5.33 -4.99
CA PRO A 7 -11.42 6.79 -4.98
C PRO A 7 -11.50 7.37 -3.56
N ALA A 8 -11.11 8.63 -3.40
CA ALA A 8 -11.18 9.38 -2.14
C ALA A 8 -12.60 9.45 -1.57
N SER A 9 -13.61 9.51 -2.44
CA SER A 9 -15.02 9.51 -2.06
C SER A 9 -15.49 8.19 -1.42
N PHE A 10 -14.73 7.10 -1.54
CA PHE A 10 -15.10 5.81 -0.96
C PHE A 10 -14.78 5.75 0.53
N LYS A 11 -15.73 6.21 1.35
CA LYS A 11 -15.65 6.22 2.82
C LYS A 11 -16.14 4.91 3.43
N PRO A 12 -15.68 4.53 4.63
CA PRO A 12 -16.15 3.35 5.37
C PRO A 12 -17.52 3.59 6.03
N THR A 13 -18.51 3.98 5.22
CA THR A 13 -19.90 4.00 5.69
C THR A 13 -20.40 2.56 5.86
N LYS A 14 -21.40 2.35 6.72
CA LYS A 14 -22.03 1.03 6.89
C LYS A 14 -22.39 0.38 5.55
N LYS A 15 -23.01 1.15 4.64
CA LYS A 15 -23.38 0.68 3.30
C LYS A 15 -22.18 0.24 2.46
N ASN A 16 -21.07 0.99 2.51
CA ASN A 16 -19.88 0.67 1.74
C ASN A 16 -19.12 -0.53 2.33
N ILE A 17 -19.10 -0.67 3.65
CA ILE A 17 -18.53 -1.84 4.32
C ILE A 17 -19.27 -3.11 3.91
N GLU A 18 -20.61 -3.13 3.97
CA GLU A 18 -21.40 -4.30 3.53
C GLU A 18 -21.17 -4.64 2.06
N ARG A 19 -21.06 -3.63 1.19
CA ARG A 19 -20.73 -3.82 -0.23
C ARG A 19 -19.37 -4.47 -0.42
N VAL A 20 -18.36 -4.02 0.32
CA VAL A 20 -16.97 -4.54 0.24
C VAL A 20 -16.91 -5.97 0.75
N LYS A 21 -17.58 -6.28 1.87
CA LYS A 21 -17.71 -7.64 2.39
C LYS A 21 -18.34 -8.57 1.36
N SER A 22 -19.47 -8.16 0.77
CA SER A 22 -20.14 -8.94 -0.28
C SER A 22 -19.28 -9.09 -1.53
N PHE A 23 -18.59 -8.03 -1.96
CA PHE A 23 -17.71 -8.05 -3.14
C PHE A 23 -16.53 -9.00 -2.96
N PHE A 24 -15.70 -8.79 -1.92
CA PHE A 24 -14.51 -9.62 -1.69
C PHE A 24 -14.84 -11.04 -1.20
N GLY A 25 -16.01 -11.25 -0.60
CA GLY A 25 -16.50 -12.57 -0.23
C GLY A 25 -16.94 -13.42 -1.43
N LYS A 26 -17.26 -12.81 -2.58
CA LYS A 26 -17.63 -13.51 -3.82
C LYS A 26 -16.46 -13.80 -4.75
N ILE A 27 -15.27 -13.24 -4.46
CA ILE A 27 -14.10 -13.46 -5.30
C ILE A 27 -13.53 -14.85 -4.99
N GLU A 28 -13.56 -15.72 -5.99
CA GLU A 28 -12.75 -16.95 -6.00
C GLU A 28 -11.29 -16.54 -6.12
N ARG A 29 -10.50 -16.77 -5.05
CA ARG A 29 -9.16 -16.19 -4.91
C ARG A 29 -8.09 -16.96 -5.64
N GLU A 30 -8.31 -18.24 -5.91
CA GLU A 30 -7.32 -19.16 -6.50
C GLU A 30 -5.92 -18.91 -5.89
N ASN A 31 -4.95 -18.51 -6.71
CA ASN A 31 -3.58 -18.17 -6.32
C ASN A 31 -3.33 -16.65 -6.25
N PHE A 32 -4.37 -15.82 -6.33
CA PHE A 32 -4.26 -14.38 -6.26
C PHE A 32 -4.16 -13.87 -4.82
N ILE A 33 -3.07 -13.17 -4.52
CA ILE A 33 -2.98 -12.30 -3.35
C ILE A 33 -3.71 -10.99 -3.66
N LEU A 34 -4.78 -10.70 -2.93
CA LEU A 34 -5.55 -9.47 -3.08
C LEU A 34 -4.95 -8.36 -2.21
N VAL A 35 -4.77 -7.18 -2.79
CA VAL A 35 -4.37 -5.96 -2.08
C VAL A 35 -5.38 -4.85 -2.38
N TRP A 36 -5.72 -4.04 -1.37
CA TRP A 36 -6.67 -2.94 -1.53
C TRP A 36 -6.10 -1.62 -1.02
N GLU A 37 -6.10 -0.63 -1.92
CA GLU A 37 -5.70 0.74 -1.63
C GLU A 37 -6.94 1.61 -1.43
N VAL A 38 -7.31 1.83 -0.17
CA VAL A 38 -8.25 2.90 0.19
C VAL A 38 -7.52 4.22 0.27
N ARG A 39 -8.18 5.31 -0.09
CA ARG A 39 -7.64 6.66 0.09
C ARG A 39 -7.81 7.04 1.56
N TRP A 40 -6.72 6.93 2.27
CA TRP A 40 -6.55 7.14 3.70
C TRP A 40 -6.90 8.58 4.10
N GLU A 41 -8.17 8.82 4.38
CA GLU A 41 -8.66 10.02 5.06
C GLU A 41 -9.08 9.68 6.48
N LYS A 42 -9.37 10.69 7.31
CA LYS A 42 -9.75 10.55 8.74
C LYS A 42 -10.75 9.43 9.05
N ASN A 43 -11.54 8.99 8.07
CA ASN A 43 -12.57 7.98 8.25
C ASN A 43 -12.04 6.53 8.24
N TRP A 44 -10.94 6.23 7.53
CA TRP A 44 -10.36 4.88 7.47
C TRP A 44 -9.39 4.67 8.65
N THR A 45 -9.93 4.60 9.86
CA THR A 45 -9.13 4.44 11.09
C THR A 45 -8.46 3.07 11.17
N LYS A 46 -7.43 2.96 12.02
CA LYS A 46 -6.71 1.70 12.26
C LYS A 46 -7.66 0.57 12.68
N GLU A 47 -8.65 0.86 13.51
CA GLU A 47 -9.63 -0.11 14.03
C GLU A 47 -10.51 -0.64 12.91
N VAL A 48 -11.08 0.27 12.09
CA VAL A 48 -11.92 -0.09 10.94
C VAL A 48 -11.13 -0.97 9.97
N VAL A 49 -9.88 -0.60 9.72
CA VAL A 49 -9.04 -1.26 8.71
C VAL A 49 -8.61 -2.62 9.17
N ARG A 50 -8.10 -2.74 10.40
CA ARG A 50 -7.72 -4.04 10.96
C ARG A 50 -8.90 -4.99 10.95
N SER A 51 -10.04 -4.55 11.50
CA SER A 51 -11.23 -5.39 11.60
C SER A 51 -11.74 -5.81 10.23
N LEU A 52 -11.93 -4.86 9.31
CA LEU A 52 -12.51 -5.16 8.00
C LEU A 52 -11.56 -5.95 7.11
N PHE A 53 -10.28 -5.55 7.01
CA PHE A 53 -9.32 -6.17 6.11
C PHE A 53 -8.99 -7.60 6.56
N GLU A 54 -9.00 -7.85 7.87
CA GLU A 54 -8.92 -9.19 8.43
C GLU A 54 -10.13 -10.03 8.07
N GLU A 55 -11.34 -9.51 8.29
CA GLU A 55 -12.59 -10.21 7.99
C GLU A 55 -12.70 -10.59 6.50
N ILE A 56 -12.38 -9.67 5.60
CA ILE A 56 -12.39 -9.94 4.16
C ILE A 56 -11.10 -10.61 3.69
N GLY A 57 -10.09 -10.80 4.53
CA GLY A 57 -8.80 -11.40 4.17
C GLY A 57 -8.09 -10.72 3.00
N VAL A 58 -8.03 -9.39 2.97
CA VAL A 58 -7.38 -8.60 1.91
C VAL A 58 -6.21 -7.82 2.51
N ASN A 59 -5.06 -7.81 1.84
CA ASN A 59 -3.89 -7.08 2.31
C ASN A 59 -4.03 -5.58 2.05
N GLN A 60 -3.49 -4.75 2.93
CA GLN A 60 -3.53 -3.31 2.76
C GLN A 60 -2.47 -2.83 1.77
N CYS A 61 -2.86 -1.99 0.81
CA CYS A 61 -1.93 -1.20 0.00
C CYS A 61 -1.83 0.23 0.54
N VAL A 62 -0.62 0.69 0.84
CA VAL A 62 -0.36 2.04 1.41
C VAL A 62 0.83 2.72 0.76
N ASP A 63 0.87 4.04 0.84
CA ASP A 63 2.10 4.81 0.69
C ASP A 63 2.75 4.92 2.09
N PRO A 64 3.90 4.26 2.34
CA PRO A 64 4.50 4.15 3.68
C PRO A 64 5.02 5.48 4.23
N PHE A 65 5.12 6.52 3.40
CA PHE A 65 5.46 7.89 3.80
C PHE A 65 4.23 8.70 4.23
N LYS A 66 3.03 8.24 3.89
CA LYS A 66 1.77 8.92 4.25
C LYS A 66 1.05 8.23 5.38
N GLN A 67 1.18 6.90 5.48
CA GLN A 67 0.55 6.13 6.54
C GLN A 67 1.27 4.81 6.81
N GLU A 68 1.18 4.34 8.05
CA GLU A 68 1.53 2.98 8.41
C GLU A 68 0.57 1.94 7.81
N CYS A 69 1.10 0.73 7.58
CA CYS A 69 0.32 -0.44 7.26
C CYS A 69 -0.25 -1.03 8.56
N PHE A 70 -1.56 -0.97 8.71
CA PHE A 70 -2.30 -1.48 9.86
C PHE A 70 -2.65 -2.96 9.74
N TYR A 71 -2.79 -3.48 8.51
CA TYR A 71 -3.10 -4.90 8.25
C TYR A 71 -2.36 -5.46 7.03
N CYS A 72 -1.55 -6.49 7.23
CA CYS A 72 -0.94 -7.29 6.17
C CYS A 72 -0.82 -8.74 6.64
N ARG A 73 -1.50 -9.66 5.95
CA ARG A 73 -1.47 -11.09 6.25
C ARG A 73 -0.34 -11.77 5.50
N ASP A 74 -0.30 -11.61 4.19
CA ASP A 74 0.57 -12.39 3.30
C ASP A 74 1.81 -11.58 2.90
N ILE A 75 1.58 -10.36 2.41
CA ILE A 75 2.62 -9.47 1.88
C ILE A 75 2.42 -8.04 2.38
N VAL A 76 3.49 -7.26 2.40
CA VAL A 76 3.40 -5.81 2.51
C VAL A 76 3.43 -5.23 1.09
N TYR A 77 2.47 -4.37 0.77
CA TYR A 77 2.35 -3.79 -0.57
C TYR A 77 2.36 -2.27 -0.50
N TYR A 78 3.45 -1.67 -0.95
CA TYR A 78 3.65 -0.23 -0.96
C TYR A 78 3.48 0.35 -2.36
N ARG A 79 2.66 1.41 -2.48
CA ARG A 79 2.53 2.24 -3.69
C ARG A 79 2.85 3.68 -3.36
N LEU A 80 3.95 4.16 -3.92
CA LEU A 80 4.52 5.46 -3.63
C LEU A 80 4.09 6.45 -4.71
N HIS A 81 3.24 7.41 -4.35
CA HIS A 81 2.70 8.39 -5.29
C HIS A 81 3.43 9.74 -5.23
N GLY A 82 4.48 9.84 -4.40
CA GLY A 82 5.17 11.08 -4.10
C GLY A 82 4.49 11.93 -3.03
N LEU A 83 5.26 12.86 -2.44
CA LEU A 83 4.82 13.73 -1.35
C LEU A 83 4.46 15.16 -1.80
N GLY A 84 4.70 15.47 -3.08
CA GLY A 84 4.50 16.80 -3.65
C GLY A 84 3.05 17.18 -3.94
N ARG A 85 2.86 18.47 -4.24
CA ARG A 85 1.65 19.03 -4.88
C ARG A 85 2.09 19.74 -6.17
N PRO A 86 1.66 19.30 -7.36
CA PRO A 86 0.66 18.27 -7.64
C PRO A 86 1.12 16.84 -7.30
N MET A 87 0.16 15.96 -7.01
CA MET A 87 0.39 14.53 -6.77
C MET A 87 1.14 13.91 -7.95
N TYR A 88 1.99 12.92 -7.69
CA TYR A 88 2.88 12.25 -8.66
C TYR A 88 4.09 13.06 -9.12
N ARG A 89 4.09 14.39 -9.14
CA ARG A 89 5.29 15.17 -9.52
C ARG A 89 6.27 15.23 -8.34
N TYR A 90 6.98 14.15 -8.13
CA TYR A 90 7.93 13.97 -7.04
C TYR A 90 9.12 13.14 -7.50
N ASP A 91 10.30 13.49 -6.99
CA ASP A 91 11.53 12.74 -7.11
C ASP A 91 12.00 12.45 -5.68
N PHE A 92 12.04 11.18 -5.31
CA PHE A 92 12.45 10.80 -3.96
C PHE A 92 13.93 11.04 -3.78
N SER A 93 14.29 11.76 -2.73
CA SER A 93 15.70 11.95 -2.38
C SER A 93 16.34 10.63 -1.99
N ARG A 94 17.66 10.53 -2.18
CA ARG A 94 18.45 9.37 -1.74
C ARG A 94 18.28 9.07 -0.25
N SER A 95 18.10 10.08 0.60
CA SER A 95 17.82 9.90 2.03
C SER A 95 16.47 9.25 2.29
N GLU A 96 15.43 9.63 1.55
CA GLU A 96 14.11 9.01 1.68
C GLU A 96 14.12 7.56 1.18
N LEU A 97 14.81 7.30 0.08
CA LEU A 97 14.98 5.93 -0.44
C LEU A 97 15.76 5.04 0.53
N LYS A 98 16.79 5.58 1.20
CA LYS A 98 17.51 4.85 2.27
C LYS A 98 16.60 4.53 3.45
N GLY A 99 15.86 5.52 3.96
CA GLY A 99 14.91 5.30 5.07
C GLY A 99 13.80 4.30 4.70
N LEU A 100 13.31 4.33 3.46
CA LEU A 100 12.41 3.31 2.93
C LEU A 100 13.07 1.93 2.93
N GLY A 101 14.34 1.84 2.54
CA GLY A 101 15.09 0.59 2.47
C GLY A 101 15.28 -0.04 3.85
N GLU A 102 15.63 0.77 4.85
CA GLU A 102 15.71 0.35 6.25
C GLU A 102 14.36 -0.16 6.75
N LYS A 103 13.27 0.57 6.47
CA LYS A 103 11.91 0.16 6.80
C LYS A 103 11.55 -1.18 6.18
N VAL A 104 11.81 -1.35 4.88
CA VAL A 104 11.57 -2.61 4.16
C VAL A 104 12.35 -3.77 4.78
N LYS A 105 13.65 -3.58 5.08
CA LYS A 105 14.50 -4.61 5.68
C LYS A 105 14.08 -5.01 7.10
N SER A 106 13.50 -4.09 7.86
CA SER A 106 13.00 -4.39 9.21
C SER A 106 11.75 -5.28 9.23
N LEU A 107 11.03 -5.39 8.10
CA LEU A 107 9.81 -6.16 8.00
C LEU A 107 10.14 -7.65 7.79
N LYS A 108 9.49 -8.53 8.55
CA LYS A 108 9.65 -9.99 8.45
C LYS A 108 8.69 -10.62 7.42
N LYS A 109 8.42 -9.91 6.32
CA LYS A 109 7.47 -10.31 5.28
C LYS A 109 8.01 -9.92 3.91
N ASP A 110 7.55 -10.60 2.86
CA ASP A 110 7.80 -10.16 1.49
C ASP A 110 7.17 -8.77 1.27
N VAL A 111 7.97 -7.86 0.72
CA VAL A 111 7.57 -6.47 0.49
C VAL A 111 7.63 -6.13 -0.99
N TYR A 112 6.51 -5.69 -1.54
CA TYR A 112 6.43 -5.14 -2.88
C TYR A 112 6.43 -3.62 -2.78
N VAL A 113 7.39 -2.96 -3.43
CA VAL A 113 7.49 -1.49 -3.48
C VAL A 113 7.30 -1.03 -4.92
N LEU A 114 6.22 -0.31 -5.17
CA LEU A 114 5.87 0.22 -6.48
C LEU A 114 5.97 1.75 -6.46
N PHE A 115 6.89 2.28 -7.24
CA PHE A 115 6.98 3.70 -7.50
C PHE A 115 5.95 4.09 -8.56
N ASN A 116 5.06 5.02 -8.23
CA ASN A 116 4.00 5.53 -9.08
C ASN A 116 4.07 7.07 -9.20
N ASN A 117 5.21 7.66 -8.84
CA ASN A 117 5.55 9.06 -9.06
C ASN A 117 6.14 9.28 -10.47
N PHE A 118 6.37 10.53 -10.85
CA PHE A 118 6.86 10.96 -12.15
C PHE A 118 8.25 10.38 -12.49
N LYS A 119 9.12 10.24 -11.49
CA LYS A 119 10.46 9.64 -11.57
C LYS A 119 10.47 8.15 -11.19
N CYS A 120 9.36 7.44 -11.43
CA CYS A 120 9.19 6.08 -10.93
C CYS A 120 10.26 5.10 -11.40
N TYR A 121 10.70 5.20 -12.67
CA TYR A 121 11.73 4.33 -13.22
C TYR A 121 13.07 4.58 -12.54
N GLU A 122 13.51 5.85 -12.49
CA GLU A 122 14.79 6.22 -11.89
C GLU A 122 14.82 5.91 -10.38
N ASN A 123 13.78 6.27 -9.64
CA ASN A 123 13.70 5.98 -8.21
C ASN A 123 13.61 4.46 -7.94
N GLY A 124 12.94 3.69 -8.81
CA GLY A 124 12.89 2.23 -8.72
C GLY A 124 14.27 1.58 -8.89
N ILE A 125 15.06 2.05 -9.87
CA ILE A 125 16.43 1.58 -10.09
C ILE A 125 17.34 1.99 -8.93
N GLU A 126 17.29 3.24 -8.47
CA GLU A 126 18.09 3.71 -7.34
C GLU A 126 17.76 2.92 -6.07
N PHE A 127 16.47 2.70 -5.80
CA PHE A 127 16.03 1.91 -4.65
C PHE A 127 16.52 0.46 -4.73
N LYS A 128 16.40 -0.19 -5.89
CA LYS A 128 16.93 -1.54 -6.10
C LYS A 128 18.44 -1.60 -5.81
N ASN A 129 19.20 -0.65 -6.33
CA ASN A 129 20.65 -0.59 -6.11
C ASN A 129 21.01 -0.37 -4.63
N LEU A 130 20.25 0.48 -3.92
CA LEU A 130 20.42 0.70 -2.48
C LEU A 130 20.17 -0.58 -1.67
N LEU A 131 19.17 -1.39 -2.04
CA LEU A 131 18.90 -2.65 -1.37
C LEU A 131 20.03 -3.68 -1.57
N SER A 132 20.62 -3.73 -2.77
CA SER A 132 21.73 -4.63 -3.11
C SER A 132 23.08 -4.21 -2.53
N SER A 133 23.33 -2.92 -2.33
CA SER A 133 24.63 -2.37 -1.86
C SER A 133 24.80 -2.39 -0.34
N SER A 134 23.94 -3.10 0.37
CA SER A 134 23.88 -3.12 1.83
C SER A 134 23.70 -4.56 2.34
N ALA A 135 24.34 -5.48 1.63
CA ALA A 135 24.56 -6.88 2.01
C ALA A 135 26.04 -7.07 2.36
#